data_AF-A0AAE1NVV3-F1
#
_entry.id   AF-A0AAE1NVV3-F1
#
_cell.length_a   1.000
_cell.length_b   1.000
_cell.length_c   1.000
_cell.angle_alpha   90.00
_cell.angle_beta   90.00
_cell.angle_gamma   90.00
#
_symmetry.space_group_name_H-M   'P 1'
#
loop_
_entity.id
_entity.type
_entity.pdbx_description
1 polymer ?
#
loop_
_entity_poly.entity_id
_entity_poly.type
_entity_poly.pdbx_seq_one_letter_code
_entity_poly.pdbx_strand_id
1 'polypeptide(L)'
;MEAARRERRESKIGFRGRIIGMHESGQSVRSIANNLGISTNTVLRAEETDCYGNLPRGRPPHSTTPAQRHDILHAAETDPQTNAVAIRDSLHLDVCERTV
;
A
#
# COMPACT_ATOMS: atom_id res chain seq x y z
N MET A 1 3.88 -17.12 2.68
CA MET A 1 3.51 -15.84 2.02
C MET A 1 4.57 -14.76 2.14
N GLU A 2 5.43 -14.79 3.16
CA GLU A 2 6.46 -13.76 3.43
C GLU A 2 7.70 -13.89 2.53
N ALA A 3 8.14 -15.11 2.24
CA ALA A 3 9.26 -15.39 1.34
C ALA A 3 9.06 -14.83 -0.09
N ALA A 4 7.89 -15.04 -0.69
CA ALA A 4 7.55 -14.51 -2.02
C ALA A 4 7.49 -12.97 -2.05
N ARG A 5 7.14 -12.32 -0.93
CA ARG A 5 7.18 -10.86 -0.80
C ARG A 5 8.61 -10.34 -0.73
N ARG A 6 9.51 -11.08 -0.07
CA ARG A 6 10.94 -10.77 0.03
C ARG A 6 11.64 -10.92 -1.32
N GLU A 7 11.42 -12.02 -2.02
CA GLU A 7 11.98 -12.28 -3.35
C GLU A 7 11.52 -11.23 -4.39
N ARG A 8 10.25 -10.81 -4.33
CA ARG A 8 9.72 -9.69 -5.14
C ARG A 8 10.32 -8.32 -4.79
N ARG A 9 10.85 -8.14 -3.58
CA ARG A 9 11.53 -6.90 -3.16
C ARG A 9 12.99 -6.91 -3.60
N GLU A 10 13.68 -8.03 -3.43
CA GLU A 10 15.05 -8.23 -3.90
C GLU A 10 15.16 -8.06 -5.42
N SER A 11 14.17 -8.55 -6.18
CA SER A 11 14.13 -8.35 -7.64
C SER A 11 13.92 -6.89 -8.07
N LYS A 12 13.22 -6.07 -7.28
CA LYS A 12 13.02 -4.63 -7.55
C LYS A 12 14.23 -3.78 -7.16
N ILE A 13 14.88 -4.08 -6.05
CA ILE A 13 16.12 -3.40 -5.62
C ILE A 13 17.24 -3.71 -6.62
N GLY A 14 17.38 -4.98 -7.02
CA GLY A 14 18.30 -5.39 -8.09
C GLY A 14 17.95 -4.83 -9.46
N PHE A 15 16.70 -4.40 -9.69
CA PHE A 15 16.30 -3.73 -10.93
C PHE A 15 16.78 -2.28 -11.01
N ARG A 16 16.61 -1.49 -9.93
CA ARG A 16 17.15 -0.12 -9.87
C ARG A 16 18.67 -0.11 -9.94
N GLY A 17 19.34 -0.99 -9.20
CA GLY A 17 20.81 -1.09 -9.22
C GLY A 17 21.37 -1.33 -10.63
N ARG A 18 20.66 -2.10 -11.47
CA ARG A 18 21.02 -2.29 -12.87
C ARG A 18 20.86 -1.04 -13.72
N ILE A 19 19.78 -0.28 -13.52
CA ILE A 19 19.56 1.00 -14.22
C ILE A 19 20.68 1.99 -13.88
N ILE A 20 20.97 2.16 -12.59
CA ILE A 20 22.01 3.10 -12.12
C ILE A 20 23.38 2.67 -12.64
N GLY A 21 23.76 1.40 -12.52
CA GLY A 21 25.05 0.92 -13.00
C GLY A 21 25.22 1.10 -14.51
N MET A 22 24.16 0.93 -15.31
CA MET A 22 24.22 1.21 -16.76
C MET A 22 24.36 2.71 -17.04
N HIS A 23 23.66 3.57 -16.29
CA HIS A 23 23.78 5.02 -16.43
C HIS A 23 25.19 5.53 -16.04
N GLU A 24 25.73 5.04 -14.92
CA GLU A 24 27.11 5.32 -14.47
C GLU A 24 28.17 4.84 -15.47
N SER A 25 27.88 3.76 -16.22
CA SER A 25 28.73 3.29 -17.33
C SER A 25 28.64 4.15 -18.60
N GLY A 26 27.86 5.23 -18.58
CA GLY A 26 27.71 6.18 -19.70
C GLY A 26 26.65 5.79 -20.74
N GLN A 27 25.80 4.80 -20.47
CA GLN A 27 24.71 4.47 -21.38
C GLN A 27 23.61 5.54 -21.32
N SER A 28 23.09 5.91 -22.48
CA SER A 28 21.95 6.84 -22.53
C SER A 28 20.67 6.20 -21.97
N VAL A 29 19.81 7.02 -21.38
CA VAL A 29 18.47 6.62 -20.88
C VAL A 29 17.69 5.79 -21.91
N ARG A 30 17.78 6.15 -23.21
CA ARG A 30 17.11 5.43 -24.30
C ARG A 30 17.72 4.04 -24.53
N SER A 31 19.04 3.92 -24.44
CA SER A 31 19.73 2.63 -24.55
C SER A 31 19.37 1.72 -23.39
N ILE A 32 19.35 2.25 -22.16
CA ILE A 32 18.97 1.51 -20.95
C ILE A 32 17.53 1.00 -21.05
N ALA A 33 16.60 1.86 -21.48
CA ALA A 33 15.20 1.51 -21.67
C ALA A 33 15.02 0.36 -22.68
N ASN A 34 15.72 0.43 -23.81
CA ASN A 34 15.69 -0.63 -24.83
C ASN A 34 16.31 -1.95 -24.32
N ASN A 35 17.46 -1.86 -23.62
CA ASN A 35 18.16 -3.03 -23.08
C ASN A 35 17.33 -3.77 -22.02
N LEU A 36 16.57 -3.03 -21.21
CA LEU A 36 15.76 -3.58 -20.11
C LEU A 36 14.28 -3.81 -20.49
N GLY A 37 13.87 -3.44 -21.71
CA GLY A 37 12.48 -3.60 -22.18
C GLY A 37 11.47 -2.76 -21.38
N ILE A 38 11.85 -1.57 -20.91
CA ILE A 38 10.99 -0.67 -20.12
C ILE A 38 10.84 0.69 -20.79
N SER A 39 9.90 1.49 -20.28
CA SER A 39 9.73 2.87 -20.75
C SER A 39 10.89 3.76 -20.29
N THR A 40 11.24 4.77 -21.09
CA THR A 40 12.22 5.79 -20.71
C THR A 40 11.82 6.54 -19.43
N ASN A 41 10.52 6.76 -19.22
CA ASN A 41 10.00 7.36 -17.99
C ASN A 41 10.26 6.50 -16.74
N THR A 42 10.28 5.17 -16.90
CA THR A 42 10.64 4.24 -15.81
C THR A 42 12.10 4.39 -15.43
N VAL A 43 13.00 4.58 -16.42
CA VAL A 43 14.43 4.83 -16.20
C VAL A 43 14.64 6.15 -15.47
N LEU A 44 14.07 7.26 -15.98
CA LEU A 44 14.19 8.59 -15.38
C LEU A 44 13.72 8.61 -13.93
N ARG A 45 12.55 8.03 -13.63
CA ARG A 45 12.05 8.00 -12.25
C ARG A 45 12.91 7.14 -11.31
N ALA A 46 13.57 6.10 -11.84
CA ALA A 46 14.48 5.26 -11.06
C ALA A 46 15.77 6.01 -10.68
N GLU A 47 16.20 6.95 -11.52
CA GLU A 47 17.32 7.86 -11.27
C GLU A 47 16.94 8.99 -10.30
N GLU A 48 15.78 9.63 -10.48
CA GLU A 48 15.32 10.79 -9.68
C GLU A 48 15.03 10.45 -8.21
N THR A 49 14.66 9.20 -7.90
CA THR A 49 14.17 8.85 -6.57
C THR A 49 15.07 7.82 -5.90
N ASP A 50 15.73 8.21 -4.80
CA ASP A 50 16.38 7.25 -3.89
C ASP A 50 15.40 6.25 -3.29
N CYS A 51 14.11 6.59 -3.32
CA CYS A 51 13.00 5.82 -2.78
C CYS A 51 12.18 5.09 -3.86
N TYR A 52 12.76 4.69 -5.00
CA TYR A 52 12.03 4.03 -6.11
C TYR A 52 11.36 2.69 -5.75
N GLY A 53 11.41 2.27 -4.49
CA GLY A 53 10.60 1.20 -3.95
C GLY A 53 9.97 1.59 -2.63
N ASN A 54 8.63 1.56 -2.58
CA ASN A 54 7.84 1.47 -1.34
C ASN A 54 7.49 2.77 -0.63
N LEU A 55 7.19 3.85 -1.35
CA LEU A 55 6.28 4.83 -0.73
C LEU A 55 4.97 4.09 -0.37
N PRO A 56 4.53 4.12 0.90
CA PRO A 56 3.27 3.51 1.28
C PRO A 56 2.18 4.19 0.45
N ARG A 57 1.43 3.38 -0.31
CA ARG A 57 0.24 3.89 -0.98
C ARG A 57 -0.71 4.34 0.11
N GLY A 58 -1.21 5.57 0.01
CA GLY A 58 -2.26 6.06 0.90
C GLY A 58 -3.41 5.04 0.91
N ARG A 59 -3.79 4.57 2.11
CA ARG A 59 -4.98 3.75 2.25
C ARG A 59 -6.20 4.67 2.19
N PRO A 60 -7.31 4.22 1.58
CA PRO A 60 -8.58 4.90 1.76
C PRO A 60 -8.89 5.05 3.26
N PRO A 61 -9.56 6.14 3.66
CA PRO A 61 -10.01 6.29 5.04
C PRO A 61 -10.94 5.14 5.42
N HIS A 62 -10.90 4.73 6.68
CA HIS A 62 -11.84 3.76 7.22
C HIS A 62 -13.25 4.36 7.28
N SER A 63 -14.27 3.53 7.07
CA SER A 63 -15.68 3.94 7.17
C SER A 63 -16.08 4.39 8.58
N THR A 64 -15.35 3.94 9.60
CA THR A 64 -15.57 4.31 11.01
C THR A 64 -14.39 5.13 11.54
N THR A 65 -14.71 6.15 12.32
CA THR A 65 -13.72 6.90 13.11
C THR A 65 -13.19 6.06 14.29
N PRO A 66 -12.04 6.42 14.89
CA PRO A 66 -11.58 5.78 16.12
C PRO A 66 -12.58 5.84 17.28
N ALA A 67 -13.31 6.95 17.43
CA ALA A 67 -14.34 7.09 18.46
C ALA A 67 -15.50 6.13 18.23
N GLN A 68 -16.03 6.06 17.01
CA GLN A 68 -17.09 5.11 16.66
C GLN A 68 -16.67 3.67 16.91
N ARG A 69 -15.41 3.30 16.62
CA ARG A 69 -14.89 1.96 16.94
C ARG A 69 -14.87 1.67 18.44
N HIS A 70 -14.49 2.65 19.25
CA HIS A 70 -14.54 2.51 20.70
C HIS A 70 -15.97 2.27 21.18
N ASP A 71 -16.93 3.03 20.66
CA ASP A 71 -18.33 2.91 21.05
C ASP A 71 -18.95 1.58 20.60
N ILE A 72 -18.61 1.09 19.41
CA ILE A 72 -19.00 -0.24 18.92
C ILE A 72 -18.47 -1.34 19.84
N LEU A 73 -17.19 -1.28 20.21
CA LEU A 73 -16.58 -2.27 21.10
C LEU A 73 -17.22 -2.24 22.48
N HIS A 74 -17.43 -1.06 23.05
CA HIS A 74 -18.09 -0.92 24.34
C HIS A 74 -19.53 -1.46 24.33
N ALA A 75 -20.29 -1.22 23.25
CA ALA A 75 -21.64 -1.75 23.09
C ALA A 75 -21.65 -3.29 23.03
N ALA A 76 -20.72 -3.88 22.28
CA ALA A 76 -20.57 -5.33 22.18
C ALA A 76 -20.10 -5.98 23.49
N GLU A 77 -19.26 -5.30 24.27
CA GLU A 77 -18.82 -5.77 25.59
C GLU A 77 -19.94 -5.68 26.65
N THR A 78 -20.79 -4.65 26.56
CA THR A 78 -21.89 -4.42 27.50
C THR A 78 -23.01 -5.46 27.32
N ASP A 79 -23.32 -5.84 26.07
CA ASP A 79 -24.29 -6.89 25.76
C ASP A 79 -23.74 -7.83 24.68
N PRO A 80 -23.07 -8.93 25.07
CA PRO A 80 -22.47 -9.86 24.12
C PRO A 80 -23.48 -10.60 23.22
N GLN A 81 -24.78 -10.54 23.52
CA GLN A 81 -25.84 -11.14 22.71
C GLN A 81 -26.46 -10.14 21.72
N THR A 82 -26.06 -8.86 21.77
CA THR A 82 -26.52 -7.87 20.82
C THR A 82 -25.99 -8.16 19.42
N ASN A 83 -26.73 -7.72 18.40
CA ASN A 83 -26.35 -7.94 17.01
C ASN A 83 -25.84 -6.64 16.37
N ALA A 84 -25.05 -6.77 15.30
CA ALA A 84 -24.42 -5.64 14.62
C ALA A 84 -25.42 -4.61 14.07
N VAL A 85 -26.63 -5.04 13.70
CA VAL A 85 -27.71 -4.12 13.26
C VAL A 85 -28.19 -3.26 14.42
N ALA A 86 -28.43 -3.87 15.59
CA ALA A 86 -28.85 -3.17 16.80
C ALA A 86 -27.76 -2.19 17.30
N ILE A 87 -26.48 -2.58 17.24
CA ILE A 87 -25.36 -1.68 17.59
C ILE A 87 -25.32 -0.50 16.60
N ARG A 88 -25.39 -0.75 15.29
CA ARG A 88 -25.40 0.29 14.28
C ARG A 88 -26.54 1.29 14.51
N ASP A 89 -27.74 0.78 14.71
CA ASP A 89 -28.95 1.59 14.84
C ASP A 89 -28.95 2.40 16.16
N SER A 90 -28.46 1.82 17.26
CA SER A 90 -28.35 2.49 18.56
C SER A 90 -27.26 3.57 18.60
N LEU A 91 -26.16 3.38 17.87
CA LEU A 91 -25.08 4.36 17.73
C LEU A 91 -25.28 5.32 16.54
N HIS A 92 -26.40 5.20 15.82
CA HIS A 92 -26.74 5.99 14.63
C HIS A 92 -25.61 6.06 13.59
N LEU A 93 -24.95 4.92 13.35
CA LEU A 93 -23.79 4.85 12.48
C LEU A 93 -24.21 4.77 11.00
N ASP A 94 -23.68 5.68 10.18
CA ASP A 94 -23.83 5.64 8.71
C ASP A 94 -22.80 4.70 8.06
N VAL A 95 -22.80 3.43 8.51
CA VAL A 95 -21.96 2.36 7.97
C VAL A 95 -22.76 1.07 7.89
N CYS A 96 -22.36 0.14 7.02
CA CYS A 96 -23.07 -1.14 6.93
C CYS A 96 -22.83 -2.00 8.18
N GLU A 97 -23.76 -2.91 8.46
CA GLU A 97 -23.70 -3.83 9.60
C GLU A 97 -22.49 -4.77 9.54
N ARG A 98 -21.91 -5.01 8.36
CA ARG A 98 -20.65 -5.77 8.23
C ARG A 98 -19.41 -5.00 8.71
N THR A 99 -19.52 -3.69 8.89
CA THR A 99 -18.45 -2.82 9.39
C THR A 99 -18.45 -2.74 10.93
N VAL A 100 -19.60 -3.01 11.54
CA VAL A 100 -19.86 -3.01 12.99
C VAL A 100 -19.57 -4.39 13.55
#